data_AF-A0A1B3EFG6-F1
#
_entry.id   AF-A0A1B3EFG6-F1
#
_cell.length_a   1.000
_cell.length_b   1.000
_cell.length_c   1.000
_cell.angle_alpha   90.00
_cell.angle_beta   90.00
_cell.angle_gamma   90.00
#
_symmetry.space_group_name_H-M   'P 1'
#
loop_
_entity.id
_entity.type
_entity.pdbx_description
1 polymer ?
#
loop_
_entity_poly.entity_id
_entity_poly.type
_entity_poly.pdbx_seq_one_letter_code
_entity_poly.pdbx_strand_id
1 'polypeptide(L)'
;MFILRTGLQGNGKTLNTIKEVDSKAYAEGRVVYYCNVTGFKPDHPAIKAKWLPFDFPDRWFDLPANSMIVIDEAQTWFRVRPQGAKVPEYASRLEIMRKDGHELHCITQSPLLIDAHMRELCNMHVHYHRGNGGQVIKRWVFQKPELTVNKNKLEFQNGESTRITIDKTYFGCYESVKDGTEHHFKFRIPRAAFALVGALALIGALGGYVYTRLSSFTEASEATVAEPAKSAATPAAAAAPAASASSSSQQQPHKTTAEYIAERTPRIAGVPSSAPIYDELTRPVSFPKPSCYATKSPDWIERKRSSLKVGIRRHERYGCSCLSQQGSRMDIPFEACMDM
;
A
#
# COMPACT_ATOMS: atom_id res chain seq x y z
N MET A 1 23.45 -20.44 -0.64
CA MET A 1 22.83 -19.12 -0.39
C MET A 1 21.34 -19.32 -0.17
N PHE A 2 20.74 -18.73 0.86
CA PHE A 2 19.29 -18.81 1.10
C PHE A 2 18.59 -17.55 0.60
N ILE A 3 17.63 -17.74 -0.30
CA ILE A 3 16.75 -16.68 -0.82
C ILE A 3 15.30 -16.98 -0.44
N LEU A 4 14.66 -16.02 0.22
CA LEU A 4 13.24 -16.06 0.53
C LEU A 4 12.46 -15.31 -0.56
N ARG A 5 11.48 -15.95 -1.20
CA ARG A 5 10.64 -15.36 -2.25
C ARG A 5 9.19 -15.28 -1.77
N THR A 6 8.62 -14.07 -1.73
CA THR A 6 7.32 -13.85 -1.08
C THR A 6 6.32 -13.13 -1.97
N GLY A 7 5.04 -13.38 -1.74
CA GLY A 7 3.95 -12.65 -2.38
C GLY A 7 2.61 -13.35 -2.15
N LEU A 8 1.52 -12.58 -2.14
CA LEU A 8 0.17 -13.15 -2.02
C LEU A 8 -0.15 -14.07 -3.20
N GLN A 9 -1.15 -14.93 -3.01
CA GLN A 9 -1.67 -15.80 -4.06
C GLN A 9 -2.06 -14.97 -5.30
N GLY A 10 -1.69 -15.44 -6.50
CA GLY A 10 -1.88 -14.69 -7.76
C GLY A 10 -0.83 -13.62 -8.09
N ASN A 11 0.10 -13.29 -7.19
CA ASN A 11 1.16 -12.28 -7.45
C ASN A 11 2.29 -12.75 -8.40
N GLY A 12 2.20 -13.96 -8.95
CA GLY A 12 3.20 -14.49 -9.89
C GLY A 12 4.52 -14.94 -9.26
N LYS A 13 4.54 -15.20 -7.93
CA LYS A 13 5.73 -15.62 -7.18
C LYS A 13 6.43 -16.85 -7.80
N THR A 14 5.66 -17.90 -8.10
CA THR A 14 6.18 -19.18 -8.61
C THR A 14 6.72 -19.04 -10.04
N LEU A 15 5.94 -18.44 -10.95
CA LEU A 15 6.36 -18.18 -12.34
C LEU A 15 7.69 -17.41 -12.43
N ASN A 16 7.82 -16.31 -11.67
CA ASN A 16 9.04 -15.50 -11.69
C ASN A 16 10.21 -16.20 -10.98
N THR A 17 9.93 -17.04 -9.98
CA THR A 17 10.96 -17.89 -9.37
C THR A 17 11.51 -18.88 -10.39
N ILE A 18 10.64 -19.61 -11.11
CA ILE A 18 11.04 -20.56 -12.16
C ILE A 18 11.91 -19.86 -13.19
N LYS A 19 11.45 -18.73 -13.75
CA LYS A 19 12.20 -17.96 -14.76
C LYS A 19 13.58 -17.49 -14.25
N GLU A 20 13.64 -16.92 -13.05
CA GLU A 20 14.90 -16.42 -12.48
C GLU A 20 15.87 -17.56 -12.15
N VAL A 21 15.38 -18.67 -11.60
CA VAL A 21 16.20 -19.84 -11.22
C VAL A 21 16.66 -20.62 -12.46
N ASP A 22 15.78 -20.86 -13.44
CA ASP A 22 16.12 -21.58 -14.67
C ASP A 22 17.21 -20.84 -15.46
N SER A 23 17.04 -19.53 -15.66
CA SER A 23 18.01 -18.70 -16.37
C SER A 23 19.39 -18.74 -15.68
N LYS A 24 19.41 -18.73 -14.35
CA LYS A 24 20.63 -18.77 -13.55
C LYS A 24 21.27 -20.17 -13.56
N ALA A 25 20.47 -21.21 -13.37
CA ALA A 25 20.91 -22.61 -13.37
C ALA A 25 21.51 -23.01 -14.72
N TYR A 26 20.90 -22.57 -15.82
CA TYR A 26 21.41 -22.76 -17.17
C TYR A 26 22.76 -22.04 -17.38
N ALA A 27 22.88 -20.78 -16.93
CA ALA A 27 24.12 -20.01 -17.03
C ALA A 27 25.27 -20.58 -16.17
N GLU A 28 24.95 -21.16 -15.00
CA GLU A 28 25.92 -21.75 -14.07
C GLU A 28 26.16 -23.25 -14.29
N GLY A 29 25.43 -23.90 -15.22
CA GLY A 29 25.50 -25.35 -15.46
C GLY A 29 25.00 -26.21 -14.30
N ARG A 30 24.10 -25.68 -13.46
CA ARG A 30 23.63 -26.30 -12.22
C ARG A 30 22.29 -27.02 -12.41
N VAL A 31 22.09 -28.11 -11.64
CA VAL A 31 20.82 -28.85 -11.59
C VAL A 31 19.88 -28.18 -10.57
N VAL A 32 18.60 -28.05 -10.93
CA VAL A 32 17.55 -27.53 -10.06
C VAL A 32 16.74 -28.70 -9.51
N TYR A 33 16.61 -28.78 -8.19
CA TYR A 33 15.69 -29.69 -7.51
C TYR A 33 14.46 -28.90 -7.07
N TYR A 34 13.25 -29.39 -7.37
CA TYR A 34 12.01 -28.70 -7.01
C TYR A 34 11.05 -29.57 -6.20
N CYS A 35 10.37 -28.95 -5.25
CA CYS A 35 9.30 -29.57 -4.47
C CYS A 35 8.03 -28.70 -4.50
N ASN A 36 6.88 -29.36 -4.54
CA ASN A 36 5.54 -28.76 -4.40
C ASN A 36 5.14 -27.72 -5.48
N VAL A 37 5.87 -27.65 -6.59
CA VAL A 37 5.45 -26.87 -7.77
C VAL A 37 4.38 -27.69 -8.53
N THR A 38 3.11 -27.28 -8.42
CA THR A 38 1.98 -28.03 -8.99
C THR A 38 2.03 -28.03 -10.53
N GLY A 39 1.82 -29.20 -11.14
CA GLY A 39 1.77 -29.39 -12.59
C GLY A 39 3.03 -28.94 -13.35
N PHE A 40 4.19 -28.92 -12.69
CA PHE A 40 5.45 -28.49 -13.32
C PHE A 40 5.88 -29.44 -14.44
N LYS A 41 6.28 -28.90 -15.59
CA LYS A 41 6.68 -29.62 -16.79
C LYS A 41 8.14 -29.26 -17.14
N PRO A 42 9.13 -30.06 -16.68
CA PRO A 42 10.54 -29.84 -16.99
C PRO A 42 10.84 -29.76 -18.48
N ASP A 43 10.12 -30.52 -19.31
CA ASP A 43 10.30 -30.60 -20.77
C ASP A 43 9.67 -29.42 -21.54
N HIS A 44 9.14 -28.40 -20.84
CA HIS A 44 8.51 -27.26 -21.47
C HIS A 44 9.54 -26.39 -22.22
N PRO A 45 9.32 -25.96 -23.49
CA PRO A 45 10.33 -25.28 -24.33
C PRO A 45 10.96 -23.99 -23.77
N ALA A 46 10.37 -23.40 -22.73
CA ALA A 46 10.89 -22.22 -22.04
C ALA A 46 11.90 -22.54 -20.92
N ILE A 47 11.94 -23.80 -20.45
CA ILE A 47 12.84 -24.32 -19.42
C ILE A 47 14.12 -24.79 -20.11
N LYS A 48 15.28 -24.36 -19.61
CA LYS A 48 16.59 -24.63 -20.22
C LYS A 48 17.52 -25.43 -19.32
N ALA A 49 17.41 -25.26 -18.01
CA ALA A 49 18.19 -26.02 -17.04
C ALA A 49 17.60 -27.41 -16.82
N LYS A 50 18.36 -28.30 -16.18
CA LYS A 50 17.85 -29.60 -15.76
C LYS A 50 17.08 -29.45 -14.44
N TRP A 51 15.78 -29.70 -14.45
CA TRP A 51 14.92 -29.72 -13.27
C TRP A 51 14.56 -31.15 -12.86
N LEU A 52 14.66 -31.47 -11.57
CA LEU A 52 14.34 -32.78 -11.00
C LEU A 52 13.40 -32.63 -9.79
N PRO A 53 12.33 -33.45 -9.65
CA PRO A 53 11.49 -33.43 -8.47
C PRO A 53 12.21 -34.01 -7.25
N PHE A 54 11.84 -33.57 -6.04
CA PHE A 54 12.19 -34.24 -4.79
C PHE A 54 11.09 -34.05 -3.72
N ASP A 55 10.92 -35.05 -2.84
CA ASP A 55 9.76 -35.15 -1.94
C ASP A 55 10.04 -34.75 -0.49
N PHE A 56 11.32 -34.57 -0.11
CA PHE A 56 11.74 -34.31 1.28
C PHE A 56 12.41 -32.94 1.47
N PRO A 57 11.65 -31.83 1.48
CA PRO A 57 12.15 -30.48 1.80
C PRO A 57 12.91 -30.37 3.11
N ASP A 58 12.59 -31.18 4.12
CA ASP A 58 13.31 -31.27 5.39
C ASP A 58 14.72 -31.86 5.27
N ARG A 59 15.05 -32.49 4.12
CA ARG A 59 16.36 -33.06 3.80
C ARG A 59 17.01 -32.40 2.58
N TRP A 60 16.69 -31.13 2.32
CA TRP A 60 17.27 -30.35 1.21
C TRP A 60 18.81 -30.38 1.18
N PHE A 61 19.45 -30.55 2.34
CA PHE A 61 20.90 -30.56 2.53
C PHE A 61 21.57 -31.90 2.16
N ASP A 62 20.81 -32.97 1.91
CA ASP A 62 21.32 -34.26 1.42
C ASP A 62 21.39 -34.31 -0.12
N LEU A 63 20.88 -33.27 -0.80
CA LEU A 63 20.95 -33.15 -2.26
C LEU A 63 22.40 -32.94 -2.73
N PRO A 64 22.76 -33.33 -3.97
CA PRO A 64 24.12 -33.21 -4.48
C PRO A 64 24.72 -31.80 -4.35
N ALA A 65 26.04 -31.72 -4.18
CA ALA A 65 26.75 -30.44 -4.10
C ALA A 65 26.49 -29.56 -5.34
N ASN A 66 26.56 -28.24 -5.16
CA ASN A 66 26.26 -27.21 -6.16
C ASN A 66 24.81 -27.22 -6.71
N SER A 67 23.87 -27.95 -6.10
CA SER A 67 22.45 -27.92 -6.51
C SER A 67 21.80 -26.55 -6.26
N MET A 68 20.87 -26.16 -7.13
CA MET A 68 19.82 -25.17 -6.81
C MET A 68 18.57 -25.92 -6.34
N ILE A 69 17.82 -25.34 -5.41
CA ILE A 69 16.72 -26.00 -4.71
C ILE A 69 15.55 -25.03 -4.63
N VAL A 70 14.37 -25.42 -5.10
CA VAL A 70 13.14 -24.60 -5.13
C VAL A 70 12.04 -25.32 -4.37
N ILE A 71 11.45 -24.67 -3.36
CA ILE A 71 10.36 -25.23 -2.56
C ILE A 71 9.21 -24.23 -2.57
N ASP A 72 8.07 -24.57 -3.19
CA ASP A 72 6.87 -23.74 -3.16
C ASP A 72 5.99 -24.03 -1.93
N GLU A 73 5.29 -23.00 -1.45
CA GLU A 73 4.56 -22.98 -0.18
C GLU A 73 5.39 -23.55 1.00
N ALA A 74 6.66 -23.13 1.09
CA ALA A 74 7.68 -23.66 1.99
C ALA A 74 7.32 -23.62 3.49
N GLN A 75 6.34 -22.80 3.89
CA GLN A 75 5.80 -22.81 5.26
C GLN A 75 5.14 -24.13 5.68
N THR A 76 4.90 -25.05 4.73
CA THR A 76 4.40 -26.40 4.98
C THR A 76 5.43 -27.24 5.75
N TRP A 77 6.72 -27.02 5.52
CA TRP A 77 7.84 -27.71 6.21
C TRP A 77 8.58 -26.79 7.20
N PHE A 78 8.79 -25.53 6.82
CA PHE A 78 9.67 -24.59 7.51
C PHE A 78 8.92 -23.60 8.41
N ARG A 79 7.84 -24.06 9.04
CA ARG A 79 6.92 -23.23 9.81
C ARG A 79 7.56 -22.67 11.08
N VAL A 80 7.07 -21.50 11.53
CA VAL A 80 7.41 -20.93 12.84
C VAL A 80 7.19 -21.95 13.96
N ARG A 81 8.23 -22.18 14.77
CA ARG A 81 8.21 -23.07 15.93
C ARG A 81 7.73 -22.37 17.21
N PRO A 82 7.25 -23.12 18.22
CA PRO A 82 7.04 -22.62 19.57
C PRO A 82 8.32 -22.05 20.20
N GLN A 83 8.16 -21.09 21.11
CA GLN A 83 9.28 -20.52 21.86
C GLN A 83 10.00 -21.61 22.68
N GLY A 84 11.33 -21.64 22.64
CA GLY A 84 12.14 -22.64 23.34
C GLY A 84 12.27 -24.00 22.65
N ALA A 85 11.59 -24.25 21.53
CA ALA A 85 11.78 -25.48 20.76
C ALA A 85 13.21 -25.59 20.20
N LYS A 86 13.75 -26.82 20.13
CA LYS A 86 15.04 -27.10 19.47
C LYS A 86 15.03 -26.63 18.01
N VAL A 87 16.16 -26.12 17.51
CA VAL A 87 16.35 -25.78 16.10
C VAL A 87 16.40 -27.07 15.28
N PRO A 88 15.56 -27.25 14.24
CA PRO A 88 15.61 -28.42 13.36
C PRO A 88 16.87 -28.45 12.50
N GLU A 89 17.28 -29.64 12.08
CA GLU A 89 18.50 -29.81 11.28
C GLU A 89 18.45 -29.02 9.96
N TYR A 90 17.31 -29.05 9.25
CA TYR A 90 17.12 -28.27 8.01
C TYR A 90 17.36 -26.77 8.19
N ALA A 91 17.19 -26.24 9.40
CA ALA A 91 17.38 -24.83 9.71
C ALA A 91 18.84 -24.56 10.07
N SER A 92 19.47 -25.39 10.91
CA SER A 92 20.88 -25.26 11.27
C SER A 92 21.82 -25.52 10.08
N ARG A 93 21.47 -26.42 9.16
CA ARG A 93 22.28 -26.70 7.95
C ARG A 93 22.39 -25.47 7.02
N LEU A 94 21.53 -24.45 7.17
CA LEU A 94 21.68 -23.19 6.44
C LEU A 94 22.99 -22.46 6.78
N GLU A 95 23.49 -22.59 8.02
CA GLU A 95 24.74 -21.96 8.45
C GLU A 95 25.93 -22.42 7.61
N ILE A 96 25.91 -23.68 7.17
CA ILE A 96 27.01 -24.32 6.43
C ILE A 96 26.72 -24.58 4.94
N MET A 97 25.49 -24.32 4.45
CA MET A 97 25.09 -24.61 3.05
C MET A 97 26.03 -24.06 1.97
N ARG A 98 26.79 -23.00 2.29
CA ARG A 98 27.77 -22.40 1.37
C ARG A 98 28.96 -23.33 1.09
N LYS A 99 29.28 -24.27 1.99
CA LYS A 99 30.31 -25.31 1.78
C LYS A 99 29.88 -26.31 0.73
N ASP A 100 28.60 -26.67 0.74
CA ASP A 100 28.00 -27.64 -0.19
C ASP A 100 27.61 -26.99 -1.55
N GLY A 101 27.84 -25.68 -1.70
CA GLY A 101 27.46 -24.93 -2.90
C GLY A 101 25.95 -24.80 -3.15
N HIS A 102 25.11 -25.20 -2.18
CA HIS A 102 23.65 -25.20 -2.32
C HIS A 102 23.09 -23.79 -2.43
N GLU A 103 22.03 -23.63 -3.23
CA GLU A 103 21.21 -22.42 -3.27
C GLU A 103 19.74 -22.77 -3.06
N LEU A 104 19.18 -22.27 -1.96
CA LEU A 104 17.83 -22.58 -1.52
C LEU A 104 16.89 -21.40 -1.79
N HIS A 105 15.87 -21.62 -2.61
CA HIS A 105 14.79 -20.68 -2.89
C HIS A 105 13.50 -21.19 -2.23
N CYS A 106 13.12 -20.60 -1.09
CA CYS A 106 11.83 -20.89 -0.47
C CYS A 106 10.80 -19.87 -0.93
N ILE A 107 9.71 -20.35 -1.52
CA ILE A 107 8.59 -19.51 -1.92
C ILE A 107 7.48 -19.61 -0.85
N THR A 108 6.92 -18.47 -0.43
CA THR A 108 5.86 -18.43 0.59
C THR A 108 4.95 -17.20 0.42
N GLN A 109 3.82 -17.17 1.11
CA GLN A 109 2.89 -16.03 1.09
C GLN A 109 3.34 -14.87 2.00
N SER A 110 4.10 -15.15 3.05
CA SER A 110 4.57 -14.16 4.02
C SER A 110 5.87 -14.63 4.69
N PRO A 111 6.89 -13.76 4.86
CA PRO A 111 8.11 -14.14 5.55
C PRO A 111 7.86 -14.56 7.00
N LEU A 112 6.83 -14.01 7.64
CA LEU A 112 6.42 -14.35 9.01
C LEU A 112 5.92 -15.80 9.18
N LEU A 113 5.66 -16.53 8.09
CA LEU A 113 5.28 -17.95 8.16
C LEU A 113 6.50 -18.88 8.29
N ILE A 114 7.71 -18.38 8.00
CA ILE A 114 8.96 -19.13 8.01
C ILE A 114 9.66 -18.97 9.36
N ASP A 115 10.33 -20.04 9.80
CA ASP A 115 11.07 -20.07 11.07
C ASP A 115 12.03 -18.89 11.25
N ALA A 116 12.11 -18.41 12.49
CA ALA A 116 12.93 -17.24 12.83
C ALA A 116 14.43 -17.46 12.58
N HIS A 117 14.95 -18.68 12.82
CA HIS A 117 16.36 -18.99 12.60
C HIS A 117 16.71 -18.99 11.10
N MET A 118 15.84 -19.58 10.27
CA MET A 118 16.02 -19.52 8.82
C MET A 118 15.96 -18.07 8.30
N ARG A 119 15.04 -17.24 8.83
CA ARG A 119 14.95 -15.82 8.47
C ARG A 119 16.23 -15.04 8.80
N GLU A 120 16.90 -15.30 9.92
CA GLU A 120 18.15 -14.60 10.24
C GLU A 120 19.29 -14.98 9.27
N LEU A 121 19.30 -16.24 8.80
CA LEU A 121 20.28 -16.75 7.84
C LEU A 121 19.95 -16.43 6.36
N CYS A 122 18.83 -15.75 6.11
CA CYS A 122 18.39 -15.38 4.77
C CYS A 122 19.29 -14.29 4.16
N ASN A 123 19.91 -14.62 3.02
CA ASN A 123 20.88 -13.74 2.35
C ASN A 123 20.21 -12.74 1.40
N MET A 124 18.99 -13.04 0.94
CA MET A 124 18.23 -12.15 0.06
C MET A 124 16.73 -12.45 0.20
N HIS A 125 15.91 -11.39 0.24
CA HIS A 125 14.46 -11.52 0.20
C HIS A 125 13.92 -10.82 -1.04
N VAL A 126 13.10 -11.52 -1.82
CA VAL A 126 12.43 -10.98 -3.01
C VAL A 126 10.93 -10.96 -2.73
N HIS A 127 10.27 -9.81 -2.91
CA HIS A 127 8.82 -9.68 -2.74
C HIS A 127 8.13 -9.30 -4.04
N TYR A 128 7.05 -10.00 -4.38
CA TYR A 128 6.22 -9.78 -5.56
C TYR A 128 4.83 -9.27 -5.16
N HIS A 129 4.44 -8.11 -5.70
CA HIS A 129 3.09 -7.55 -5.59
C HIS A 129 2.46 -7.30 -6.95
N ARG A 130 1.25 -7.82 -7.18
CA ARG A 130 0.47 -7.62 -8.41
C ARG A 130 -0.79 -6.83 -8.11
N GLY A 131 -0.77 -5.52 -8.39
CA GLY A 131 -1.91 -4.64 -8.11
C GLY A 131 -3.15 -5.06 -8.91
N ASN A 132 -4.23 -5.44 -8.21
CA ASN A 132 -5.54 -5.80 -8.76
C ASN A 132 -5.53 -6.80 -9.94
N GLY A 133 -4.54 -7.70 -10.01
CA GLY A 133 -4.41 -8.66 -11.11
C GLY A 133 -3.90 -8.06 -12.43
N GLY A 134 -3.37 -6.84 -12.44
CA GLY A 134 -2.76 -6.22 -13.63
C GLY A 134 -1.58 -6.99 -14.21
N GLN A 135 -1.17 -6.64 -15.44
CA GLN A 135 -0.06 -7.31 -16.16
C GLN A 135 1.34 -6.98 -15.61
N VAL A 136 1.45 -5.91 -14.81
CA VAL A 136 2.70 -5.47 -14.19
C VAL A 136 2.75 -5.96 -12.73
N ILE A 137 3.83 -6.67 -12.40
CA ILE A 137 4.18 -7.06 -11.05
C ILE A 137 5.29 -6.12 -10.57
N LYS A 138 5.14 -5.59 -9.35
CA LYS A 138 6.23 -4.91 -8.64
C LYS A 138 7.07 -5.96 -7.92
N ARG A 139 8.38 -5.96 -8.15
CA ARG A 139 9.36 -6.87 -7.53
C ARG A 139 10.32 -6.03 -6.70
N TRP A 140 10.37 -6.26 -5.39
CA TRP A 140 11.40 -5.66 -4.52
C TRP A 140 12.46 -6.69 -4.18
N VAL A 141 13.71 -6.25 -4.07
CA VAL A 141 14.83 -7.02 -3.51
C VAL A 141 15.31 -6.36 -2.24
N PHE A 142 15.55 -7.18 -1.22
CA PHE A 142 16.07 -6.79 0.09
C PHE A 142 17.27 -7.67 0.45
N GLN A 143 18.27 -7.11 1.13
CA GLN A 143 19.43 -7.87 1.65
C GLN A 143 19.10 -8.70 2.90
N LYS A 144 17.97 -8.42 3.56
CA LYS A 144 17.43 -9.18 4.71
C LYS A 144 15.90 -9.30 4.57
N PRO A 145 15.24 -10.28 5.23
CA PRO A 145 13.78 -10.40 5.19
C PRO A 145 13.05 -9.16 5.73
N GLU A 146 12.29 -8.52 4.85
CA GLU A 146 11.38 -7.43 5.22
C GLU A 146 10.05 -8.01 5.71
N LEU A 147 9.81 -7.95 7.03
CA LEU A 147 8.64 -8.57 7.66
C LEU A 147 7.34 -7.77 7.42
N THR A 148 7.45 -6.52 6.95
CA THR A 148 6.32 -5.62 6.74
C THR A 148 5.72 -5.66 5.33
N VAL A 149 6.22 -6.51 4.43
CA VAL A 149 5.80 -6.55 3.01
C VAL A 149 4.30 -6.73 2.76
N ASN A 150 3.58 -7.35 3.69
CA ASN A 150 2.13 -7.56 3.59
C ASN A 150 1.30 -6.49 4.32
N LYS A 151 1.90 -5.36 4.74
CA LYS A 151 1.17 -4.21 5.32
C LYS A 151 0.60 -3.30 4.21
N ASN A 152 -0.39 -2.48 4.57
CA ASN A 152 -1.13 -1.62 3.63
C ASN A 152 -0.28 -0.59 2.87
N LYS A 153 0.91 -0.23 3.36
CA LYS A 153 1.86 0.65 2.67
C LYS A 153 2.96 -0.18 2.02
N LEU A 154 2.99 -0.19 0.69
CA LEU A 154 4.05 -0.81 -0.12
C LEU A 154 5.21 0.17 -0.36
N GLU A 155 5.69 0.79 0.72
CA GLU A 155 6.77 1.76 0.75
C GLU A 155 7.91 1.17 1.58
N PHE A 156 8.99 0.75 0.91
CA PHE A 156 10.13 0.12 1.57
C PHE A 156 11.40 0.87 1.20
N GLN A 157 11.95 1.65 2.15
CA GLN A 157 13.17 2.44 1.93
C GLN A 157 14.40 1.55 1.66
N ASN A 158 14.42 0.35 2.23
CA ASN A 158 15.53 -0.60 2.15
C ASN A 158 15.39 -1.59 0.97
N GLY A 159 14.44 -1.36 0.05
CA GLY A 159 14.06 -2.32 -0.99
C GLY A 159 14.22 -1.76 -2.40
N GLU A 160 15.07 -2.40 -3.22
CA GLU A 160 15.23 -2.05 -4.63
C GLU A 160 14.00 -2.47 -5.43
N SER A 161 13.20 -1.50 -5.89
CA SER A 161 11.96 -1.76 -6.62
C SER A 161 12.18 -1.85 -8.13
N THR A 162 11.74 -2.94 -8.74
CA THR A 162 11.71 -3.17 -10.19
C THR A 162 10.29 -3.47 -10.65
N ARG A 163 9.96 -3.15 -11.89
CA ARG A 163 8.67 -3.49 -12.52
C ARG A 163 8.92 -4.57 -13.56
N ILE A 164 8.24 -5.71 -13.41
CA ILE A 164 8.33 -6.83 -14.34
C ILE A 164 6.95 -7.08 -14.96
N THR A 165 6.93 -7.45 -16.23
CA THR A 165 5.74 -7.94 -16.91
C THR A 165 5.65 -9.46 -16.80
N ILE A 166 4.43 -9.99 -16.84
CA ILE A 166 4.22 -11.43 -16.86
C ILE A 166 4.69 -11.98 -18.21
N ASP A 167 5.69 -12.85 -18.18
CA ASP A 167 6.24 -13.48 -19.37
C ASP A 167 5.36 -14.65 -19.81
N LYS A 168 4.71 -14.49 -20.97
CA LYS A 168 3.79 -15.49 -21.54
C LYS A 168 4.50 -16.75 -22.01
N THR A 169 5.83 -16.71 -22.26
CA THR A 169 6.58 -17.89 -22.72
C THR A 169 6.65 -18.99 -21.66
N TYR A 170 6.49 -18.64 -20.38
CA TYR A 170 6.44 -19.60 -19.26
C TYR A 170 5.01 -20.02 -18.90
N PHE A 171 3.99 -19.64 -19.68
CA PHE A 171 2.63 -20.16 -19.47
C PHE A 171 2.55 -21.62 -19.90
N GLY A 172 1.97 -22.47 -19.05
CA GLY A 172 1.92 -23.92 -19.28
C GLY A 172 3.12 -24.71 -18.74
N CYS A 173 4.20 -24.05 -18.28
CA CYS A 173 5.31 -24.74 -17.59
C CYS A 173 4.95 -25.22 -16.18
N TYR A 174 3.92 -24.65 -15.55
CA TYR A 174 3.33 -25.11 -14.29
C TYR A 174 1.86 -24.74 -14.19
N GLU A 175 1.12 -25.45 -13.34
CA GLU A 175 -0.29 -25.21 -13.07
C GLU A 175 -0.44 -24.32 -11.83
N SER A 176 -0.84 -23.07 -12.06
CA SER A 176 -1.00 -22.08 -10.98
C SER A 176 -2.16 -22.34 -10.02
N VAL A 177 -3.02 -23.31 -10.37
CA VAL A 177 -4.21 -23.74 -9.63
C VAL A 177 -4.46 -25.20 -9.97
N LYS A 178 -4.88 -26.03 -8.99
CA LYS A 178 -5.38 -27.38 -9.27
C LYS A 178 -6.67 -27.31 -10.10
N ASP A 179 -6.88 -28.27 -10.99
CA ASP A 179 -8.10 -28.40 -11.79
C ASP A 179 -9.36 -28.23 -10.92
N GLY A 180 -10.23 -27.30 -11.32
CA GLY A 180 -11.53 -27.05 -10.68
C GLY A 180 -11.61 -25.86 -9.70
N THR A 181 -10.54 -25.11 -9.41
CA THR A 181 -10.68 -23.86 -8.62
C THR A 181 -10.66 -22.63 -9.53
N GLU A 182 -11.75 -21.85 -9.55
CA GLU A 182 -11.88 -20.69 -10.45
C GLU A 182 -10.85 -19.59 -10.18
N HIS A 183 -10.40 -18.93 -11.25
CA HIS A 183 -9.61 -17.70 -11.15
C HIS A 183 -10.45 -16.52 -10.62
N HIS A 184 -10.61 -16.41 -9.29
CA HIS A 184 -11.34 -15.31 -8.64
C HIS A 184 -10.71 -13.91 -8.83
N PHE A 185 -9.59 -13.78 -9.55
CA PHE A 185 -8.98 -12.49 -9.90
C PHE A 185 -9.64 -11.84 -11.14
N LYS A 186 -10.92 -11.47 -11.02
CA LYS A 186 -11.59 -10.60 -12.00
C LYS A 186 -10.98 -9.19 -11.91
N PHE A 187 -10.22 -8.79 -12.93
CA PHE A 187 -9.62 -7.46 -13.04
C PHE A 187 -10.69 -6.36 -12.94
N ARG A 188 -10.74 -5.67 -11.80
CA ARG A 188 -11.64 -4.52 -11.60
C ARG A 188 -10.95 -3.25 -12.04
N ILE A 189 -11.40 -2.71 -13.18
CA ILE A 189 -11.06 -1.37 -13.65
C ILE A 189 -11.40 -0.37 -12.52
N PRO A 190 -10.49 0.54 -12.12
CA PRO A 190 -10.76 1.51 -11.07
C PRO A 190 -11.86 2.49 -11.49
N ARG A 191 -12.75 2.85 -10.55
CA ARG A 191 -13.89 3.77 -10.81
C ARG A 191 -13.46 5.11 -11.44
N ALA A 192 -12.24 5.57 -11.16
CA ALA A 192 -11.66 6.78 -11.76
C ALA A 192 -11.53 6.71 -13.29
N ALA A 193 -11.32 5.53 -13.89
CA ALA A 193 -11.26 5.39 -15.34
C ALA A 193 -12.63 5.63 -16.00
N PHE A 194 -13.72 5.18 -15.37
CA PHE A 194 -15.08 5.48 -15.83
C PHE A 194 -15.41 6.97 -15.67
N ALA A 195 -14.93 7.63 -14.61
CA ALA A 195 -15.07 9.07 -14.45
C ALA A 195 -14.33 9.87 -15.54
N LEU A 196 -13.13 9.42 -15.95
CA LEU A 196 -12.38 10.03 -17.06
C LEU A 196 -13.13 9.90 -18.39
N VAL A 197 -13.64 8.71 -18.72
CA VAL A 197 -14.42 8.48 -19.94
C VAL A 197 -15.70 9.32 -19.94
N GLY A 198 -16.39 9.40 -18.80
CA GLY A 198 -17.56 10.27 -18.62
C GLY A 198 -17.25 11.75 -18.84
N ALA A 199 -16.13 12.25 -18.27
CA ALA A 199 -15.70 13.62 -18.45
C ALA A 199 -15.35 13.95 -19.92
N LEU A 200 -14.63 13.06 -20.61
CA LEU A 200 -14.30 13.23 -22.03
C LEU A 200 -15.56 13.22 -22.92
N ALA A 201 -16.53 12.35 -22.64
CA ALA A 201 -17.81 12.33 -23.34
C ALA A 201 -18.61 13.63 -23.11
N LEU A 202 -18.59 14.17 -21.88
CA LEU A 202 -19.22 15.45 -21.54
C LEU A 202 -18.58 16.63 -22.27
N ILE A 203 -17.24 16.68 -22.33
CA ILE A 203 -16.49 17.70 -23.08
C ILE A 203 -16.79 17.59 -24.59
N GLY A 204 -16.84 16.38 -25.15
CA GLY A 204 -17.21 16.15 -26.54
C GLY A 204 -18.65 16.61 -26.86
N ALA A 205 -19.60 16.32 -25.97
CA ALA A 205 -21.00 16.75 -26.10
C ALA A 205 -21.14 18.28 -25.99
N LEU A 206 -20.43 18.93 -25.05
CA LEU A 206 -20.41 20.39 -24.94
C LEU A 206 -19.77 21.04 -26.16
N GLY A 207 -18.64 20.50 -26.64
CA GLY A 207 -17.96 20.98 -27.84
C GLY A 207 -18.84 20.86 -29.09
N GLY A 208 -19.52 19.73 -29.27
CA GLY A 208 -20.49 19.54 -30.34
C GLY A 208 -21.69 20.49 -30.26
N TYR A 209 -22.23 20.72 -29.06
CA TYR A 209 -23.33 21.67 -28.85
C TYR A 209 -22.92 23.13 -29.10
N VAL A 210 -21.71 23.53 -28.70
CA VAL A 210 -21.17 24.86 -29.00
C VAL A 210 -20.90 25.03 -30.49
N TYR A 211 -20.36 23.99 -31.15
CA TYR A 211 -20.10 24.00 -32.59
C TYR A 211 -21.38 24.18 -33.41
N THR A 212 -22.44 23.40 -33.14
CA THR A 212 -23.72 23.53 -33.85
C THR A 212 -24.41 24.88 -33.60
N ARG A 213 -24.22 25.46 -32.41
CA ARG A 213 -24.69 26.83 -32.13
C ARG A 213 -23.91 27.87 -32.93
N LEU A 214 -22.57 27.83 -32.96
CA LEU A 214 -21.80 28.80 -33.75
C LEU A 214 -22.05 28.66 -35.26
N SER A 215 -22.15 27.43 -35.79
CA SER A 215 -22.45 27.23 -37.22
C SER A 215 -23.81 27.82 -37.61
N SER A 216 -24.83 27.66 -36.75
CA SER A 216 -26.15 28.27 -36.97
C SER A 216 -26.16 29.79 -36.90
N PHE A 217 -25.19 30.42 -36.21
CA PHE A 217 -25.03 31.88 -36.20
C PHE A 217 -24.31 32.39 -37.47
N THR A 218 -23.36 31.63 -38.03
CA THR A 218 -22.73 32.00 -39.30
C THR A 218 -23.68 31.89 -40.49
N GLU A 219 -24.58 30.89 -40.51
CA GLU A 219 -25.61 30.76 -41.57
C GLU A 219 -26.72 31.81 -41.44
N ALA A 220 -27.02 32.28 -40.22
CA ALA A 220 -28.05 33.29 -39.97
C ALA A 220 -27.61 34.74 -40.23
N SER A 221 -26.30 35.02 -40.40
CA SER A 221 -25.78 36.39 -40.54
C SER A 221 -25.76 36.92 -41.97
N GLU A 222 -26.16 36.13 -42.98
CA GLU A 222 -26.13 36.52 -44.39
C GLU A 222 -27.52 36.95 -44.94
N ALA A 223 -28.56 37.03 -44.09
CA ALA A 223 -29.92 37.33 -44.52
C ALA A 223 -30.66 38.39 -43.66
N THR A 224 -30.94 39.55 -44.28
CA THR A 224 -31.95 40.59 -43.87
C THR A 224 -31.67 41.32 -42.55
N VAL A 225 -31.32 42.62 -42.47
CA VAL A 225 -31.84 43.86 -43.09
C VAL A 225 -33.29 44.22 -42.69
N ALA A 226 -33.45 45.45 -42.19
CA ALA A 226 -34.68 46.24 -41.91
C ALA A 226 -35.41 46.11 -40.55
N GLU A 227 -35.18 47.14 -39.71
CA GLU A 227 -36.12 47.76 -38.73
C GLU A 227 -37.28 48.51 -39.48
N PRO A 228 -38.27 49.20 -38.84
CA PRO A 228 -38.67 49.27 -37.42
C PRO A 228 -40.20 49.27 -37.14
N ALA A 229 -40.62 49.16 -35.85
CA ALA A 229 -41.76 49.94 -35.30
C ALA A 229 -41.92 49.88 -33.75
N LYS A 230 -41.93 51.07 -33.15
CA LYS A 230 -42.48 51.54 -31.84
C LYS A 230 -43.90 51.00 -31.53
N SER A 231 -44.52 51.05 -30.33
CA SER A 231 -44.21 51.43 -28.92
C SER A 231 -45.48 51.13 -28.06
N ALA A 232 -45.56 51.24 -26.73
CA ALA A 232 -44.63 51.06 -25.60
C ALA A 232 -45.42 51.28 -24.27
N ALA A 233 -45.24 50.46 -23.22
CA ALA A 233 -45.80 50.72 -21.87
C ALA A 233 -45.02 50.01 -20.74
N THR A 234 -44.72 50.75 -19.68
CA THR A 234 -43.99 50.39 -18.44
C THR A 234 -44.59 51.23 -17.29
N PRO A 235 -44.20 51.14 -16.00
CA PRO A 235 -43.43 50.10 -15.27
C PRO A 235 -44.00 49.70 -13.87
N ALA A 236 -43.43 48.67 -13.23
CA ALA A 236 -43.16 48.54 -11.78
C ALA A 236 -42.47 47.17 -11.53
N ALA A 237 -41.15 47.09 -11.30
CA ALA A 237 -40.44 47.29 -10.01
C ALA A 237 -40.67 46.15 -8.98
N ALA A 238 -39.66 45.48 -8.40
CA ALA A 238 -38.20 45.52 -8.62
C ALA A 238 -37.49 44.27 -8.02
N ALA A 239 -36.28 43.96 -8.52
CA ALA A 239 -35.11 43.29 -7.88
C ALA A 239 -35.29 42.01 -7.01
N ALA A 240 -34.44 40.97 -7.08
CA ALA A 240 -33.23 40.68 -7.87
C ALA A 240 -33.05 39.15 -8.01
N PRO A 241 -32.29 38.65 -9.00
CA PRO A 241 -31.01 38.01 -8.64
C PRO A 241 -29.91 38.10 -9.71
N ALA A 242 -28.64 38.04 -9.29
CA ALA A 242 -27.56 37.36 -10.02
C ALA A 242 -26.27 37.31 -9.19
N ALA A 243 -25.80 36.11 -8.87
CA ALA A 243 -24.41 35.91 -8.47
C ALA A 243 -23.57 35.74 -9.75
N SER A 244 -22.64 36.67 -10.01
CA SER A 244 -21.66 36.54 -11.08
C SER A 244 -20.40 35.87 -10.53
N ALA A 245 -20.20 34.60 -10.86
CA ALA A 245 -18.94 33.88 -10.61
C ALA A 245 -18.41 33.35 -11.94
N SER A 246 -17.95 34.27 -12.78
CA SER A 246 -17.31 33.98 -14.07
C SER A 246 -16.07 33.12 -13.87
N SER A 247 -15.93 32.07 -14.66
CA SER A 247 -14.73 31.25 -14.73
C SER A 247 -13.53 32.10 -15.16
N SER A 248 -12.60 32.36 -14.23
CA SER A 248 -11.28 32.87 -14.54
C SER A 248 -10.24 31.77 -14.33
N SER A 249 -9.48 31.49 -15.39
CA SER A 249 -8.22 30.77 -15.29
C SER A 249 -7.26 31.57 -14.42
N GLN A 250 -7.03 31.13 -13.18
CA GLN A 250 -6.07 31.77 -12.29
C GLN A 250 -4.63 31.54 -12.81
N GLN A 251 -4.17 32.46 -13.66
CA GLN A 251 -2.77 32.88 -13.59
C GLN A 251 -2.55 33.32 -12.14
N GLN A 252 -1.71 32.60 -11.38
CA GLN A 252 -1.27 33.13 -10.10
C GLN A 252 -0.51 34.43 -10.38
N PRO A 253 -0.87 35.56 -9.74
CA PRO A 253 -0.08 36.78 -9.87
C PRO A 253 1.33 36.48 -9.38
N HIS A 254 2.34 37.00 -10.09
CA HIS A 254 3.73 36.93 -9.64
C HIS A 254 3.83 37.67 -8.31
N LYS A 255 3.92 36.92 -7.20
CA LYS A 255 4.07 37.49 -5.85
C LYS A 255 5.32 38.36 -5.81
N THR A 256 5.18 39.55 -5.25
CA THR A 256 6.29 40.47 -5.03
C THR A 256 7.28 39.87 -4.03
N THR A 257 8.53 40.34 -4.04
CA THR A 257 9.56 39.90 -3.09
C THR A 257 9.13 40.12 -1.63
N ALA A 258 8.38 41.20 -1.35
CA ALA A 258 7.85 41.49 -0.03
C ALA A 258 6.82 40.45 0.43
N GLU A 259 5.86 40.08 -0.42
CA GLU A 259 4.87 39.04 -0.14
C GLU A 259 5.54 37.66 0.05
N TYR A 260 6.53 37.34 -0.79
CA TYR A 260 7.30 36.09 -0.70
C TYR A 260 8.03 35.94 0.65
N ILE A 261 8.58 37.04 1.17
CA ILE A 261 9.23 37.11 2.49
C ILE A 261 8.19 37.04 3.61
N ALA A 262 7.08 37.77 3.51
CA ALA A 262 6.01 37.75 4.51
C ALA A 262 5.43 36.35 4.73
N GLU A 263 5.19 35.58 3.66
CA GLU A 263 4.71 34.20 3.74
C GLU A 263 5.70 33.23 4.42
N ARG A 264 6.99 33.57 4.42
CA ARG A 264 8.09 32.77 5.00
C ARG A 264 8.57 33.28 6.35
N THR A 265 8.02 34.40 6.82
CA THR A 265 8.37 34.97 8.13
C THR A 265 7.60 34.23 9.22
N PRO A 266 8.29 33.60 10.21
CA PRO A 266 7.62 32.89 11.29
C PRO A 266 6.80 33.84 12.17
N ARG A 267 5.57 33.46 12.50
CA ARG A 267 4.72 34.21 13.46
C ARG A 267 5.24 34.13 14.90
N ILE A 268 5.96 33.06 15.22
CA ILE A 268 6.55 32.80 16.55
C ILE A 268 8.07 32.72 16.40
N ALA A 269 8.79 33.55 17.15
CA ALA A 269 10.24 33.54 17.17
C ALA A 269 10.78 32.15 17.56
N GLY A 270 11.75 31.64 16.79
CA GLY A 270 12.33 30.32 17.01
C GLY A 270 11.50 29.13 16.50
N VAL A 271 10.32 29.33 15.90
CA VAL A 271 9.46 28.25 15.38
C VAL A 271 9.20 28.41 13.88
N PRO A 272 10.08 27.93 12.99
CA PRO A 272 9.97 28.13 11.53
C PRO A 272 8.65 27.63 10.91
N SER A 273 8.06 26.57 11.47
CA SER A 273 6.77 26.02 11.04
C SER A 273 5.56 26.90 11.32
N SER A 274 5.74 28.02 12.04
CA SER A 274 4.67 29.01 12.28
C SER A 274 4.48 30.03 11.14
N ALA A 275 5.31 29.97 10.10
CA ALA A 275 5.21 30.86 8.94
C ALA A 275 3.97 30.54 8.08
N PRO A 276 3.24 31.55 7.55
CA PRO A 276 1.97 31.35 6.82
C PRO A 276 2.00 30.32 5.69
N ILE A 277 3.13 30.17 4.99
CA ILE A 277 3.32 29.17 3.92
C ILE A 277 3.03 27.72 4.36
N TYR A 278 3.13 27.42 5.67
CA TYR A 278 2.91 26.08 6.20
C TYR A 278 1.49 25.86 6.74
N ASP A 279 0.59 26.85 6.71
CA ASP A 279 -0.75 26.75 7.33
C ASP A 279 -1.60 25.62 6.74
N GLU A 280 -1.54 25.40 5.42
CA GLU A 280 -2.28 24.31 4.77
C GLU A 280 -1.71 22.93 5.12
N LEU A 281 -0.38 22.85 5.33
CA LEU A 281 0.33 21.62 5.70
C LEU A 281 0.21 21.30 7.19
N THR A 282 0.06 22.31 8.04
CA THR A 282 -0.04 22.19 9.51
C THR A 282 -1.47 22.23 10.03
N ARG A 283 -2.48 22.28 9.14
CA ARG A 283 -3.90 22.24 9.51
C ARG A 283 -4.20 21.04 10.44
N PRO A 284 -4.76 21.26 11.65
CA PRO A 284 -5.07 20.18 12.58
C PRO A 284 -6.06 19.16 11.99
N VAL A 285 -5.60 17.93 11.76
CA VAL A 285 -6.42 16.81 11.26
C VAL A 285 -7.23 16.13 12.39
N SER A 286 -6.80 16.32 13.64
CA SER A 286 -7.49 15.81 14.82
C SER A 286 -7.27 16.72 16.02
N PHE A 287 -8.10 16.55 17.04
CA PHE A 287 -8.01 17.26 18.32
C PHE A 287 -7.74 16.26 19.47
N PRO A 288 -7.14 16.68 20.58
CA PRO A 288 -6.96 15.83 21.75
C PRO A 288 -8.31 15.35 22.29
N LYS A 289 -8.59 14.05 22.16
CA LYS A 289 -9.75 13.40 22.77
C LYS A 289 -9.32 12.77 24.09
N PRO A 290 -9.71 13.32 25.25
CA PRO A 290 -9.42 12.68 26.53
C PRO A 290 -10.19 11.35 26.64
N SER A 291 -9.56 10.37 27.27
CA SER A 291 -10.24 9.18 27.80
C SER A 291 -10.25 9.29 29.32
N CYS A 292 -11.42 9.56 29.89
CA CYS A 292 -11.59 9.77 31.32
C CYS A 292 -12.09 8.49 32.00
N TYR A 293 -11.68 8.30 33.25
CA TYR A 293 -12.21 7.23 34.11
C TYR A 293 -12.39 7.77 35.52
N ALA A 294 -13.45 7.29 36.19
CA ALA A 294 -13.78 7.64 37.55
C ALA A 294 -13.86 6.39 38.44
N THR A 295 -13.51 6.53 39.71
CA THR A 295 -13.67 5.51 40.75
C THR A 295 -14.33 6.10 42.00
N LYS A 296 -15.16 5.28 42.65
CA LYS A 296 -15.78 5.57 43.95
C LYS A 296 -15.16 4.78 45.11
N SER A 297 -14.15 3.94 44.86
CA SER A 297 -13.49 3.14 45.89
C SER A 297 -12.61 4.04 46.77
N PRO A 298 -12.85 4.12 48.10
CA PRO A 298 -12.06 4.96 49.00
C PRO A 298 -10.56 4.63 48.96
N ASP A 299 -10.22 3.34 49.04
CA ASP A 299 -8.83 2.85 49.02
C ASP A 299 -8.07 3.28 47.76
N TRP A 300 -8.75 3.24 46.60
CA TRP A 300 -8.16 3.68 45.34
C TRP A 300 -7.98 5.20 45.29
N ILE A 301 -8.96 5.96 45.77
CA ILE A 301 -8.89 7.42 45.83
C ILE A 301 -7.72 7.87 46.72
N GLU A 302 -7.47 7.19 47.83
CA GLU A 302 -6.37 7.47 48.74
C GLU A 302 -5.01 7.07 48.14
N ARG A 303 -4.86 5.81 47.68
CA ARG A 303 -3.61 5.32 47.05
C ARG A 303 -3.19 6.08 45.79
N LYS A 304 -4.15 6.69 45.08
CA LYS A 304 -3.92 7.40 43.80
C LYS A 304 -4.22 8.90 43.89
N ARG A 305 -4.25 9.48 45.09
CA ARG A 305 -4.60 10.90 45.34
C ARG A 305 -3.81 11.91 44.51
N SER A 306 -2.53 11.67 44.23
CA SER A 306 -1.68 12.54 43.39
C SER A 306 -1.96 12.43 41.87
N SER A 307 -2.83 11.52 41.47
CA SER A 307 -3.14 11.20 40.07
C SER A 307 -4.62 11.33 39.69
N LEU A 308 -5.49 11.52 40.69
CA LEU A 308 -6.94 11.68 40.54
C LEU A 308 -7.32 13.10 40.97
N LYS A 309 -8.16 13.76 40.19
CA LYS A 309 -8.95 14.91 40.67
C LYS A 309 -10.06 14.35 41.54
N VAL A 310 -10.18 14.83 42.77
CA VAL A 310 -11.13 14.32 43.77
C VAL A 310 -12.20 15.37 44.03
N GLY A 311 -13.45 14.95 44.02
CA GLY A 311 -14.61 15.80 44.29
C GLY A 311 -15.80 14.99 44.77
N ILE A 312 -16.94 15.66 44.96
CA ILE A 312 -18.17 15.06 45.45
C ILE A 312 -19.23 15.24 44.36
N ARG A 313 -19.86 14.14 43.93
CA ARG A 313 -20.96 14.16 42.95
C ARG A 313 -22.11 13.31 43.47
N ARG A 314 -23.32 13.88 43.50
CA ARG A 314 -24.54 13.22 44.04
C ARG A 314 -24.35 12.64 45.46
N HIS A 315 -23.71 13.40 46.35
CA HIS A 315 -23.38 13.04 47.74
C HIS A 315 -22.36 11.90 47.93
N GLU A 316 -21.79 11.36 46.86
CA GLU A 316 -20.69 10.37 46.93
C GLU A 316 -19.35 11.00 46.53
N ARG A 317 -18.24 10.50 47.08
CA ARG A 317 -16.88 10.96 46.78
C ARG A 317 -16.29 10.17 45.61
N TYR A 318 -15.85 10.88 44.57
CA TYR A 318 -15.24 10.29 43.39
C TYR A 318 -13.80 10.78 43.20
N GLY A 319 -12.96 9.92 42.64
CA GLY A 319 -11.67 10.29 42.05
C GLY A 319 -11.71 10.04 40.55
N CYS A 320 -11.40 11.05 39.74
CA CYS A 320 -11.45 11.01 38.29
C CYS A 320 -10.10 11.39 37.67
N SER A 321 -9.71 10.79 36.55
CA SER A 321 -8.53 11.18 35.77
C SER A 321 -8.75 10.97 34.28
N CYS A 322 -8.23 11.89 33.48
CA CYS A 322 -8.27 11.82 32.03
C CYS A 322 -6.87 11.59 31.44
N LEU A 323 -6.81 10.74 30.42
CA LEU A 323 -5.60 10.41 29.69
C LEU A 323 -5.71 10.88 28.24
N SER A 324 -4.59 11.30 27.66
CA SER A 324 -4.47 11.54 26.24
C SER A 324 -4.50 10.21 25.46
N GLN A 325 -4.64 10.29 24.14
CA GLN A 325 -4.49 9.13 23.24
C GLN A 325 -3.11 8.45 23.32
N GLN A 326 -2.11 9.11 23.92
CA GLN A 326 -0.76 8.59 24.15
C GLN A 326 -0.54 8.12 25.60
N GLY A 327 -1.59 8.10 26.43
CA GLY A 327 -1.54 7.64 27.84
C GLY A 327 -0.99 8.67 28.84
N SER A 328 -0.61 9.87 28.40
CA SER A 328 -0.19 10.97 29.28
C SER A 328 -1.39 11.59 29.99
N ARG A 329 -1.26 11.92 31.29
CA ARG A 329 -2.35 12.55 32.06
C ARG A 329 -2.64 13.95 31.53
N MET A 330 -3.93 14.27 31.41
CA MET A 330 -4.41 15.60 31.04
C MET A 330 -4.89 16.35 32.28
N ASP A 331 -4.58 17.64 32.36
CA ASP A 331 -5.05 18.49 33.46
C ASP A 331 -6.47 19.00 33.19
N ILE A 332 -7.44 18.12 33.44
CA ILE A 332 -8.88 18.40 33.26
C ILE A 332 -9.52 18.60 34.66
N PRO A 333 -10.34 19.66 34.87
CA PRO A 333 -11.06 19.87 36.13
C PRO A 333 -11.99 18.71 36.50
N PHE A 334 -12.30 18.54 37.79
CA PHE A 334 -13.10 17.41 38.28
C PHE A 334 -14.48 17.30 37.60
N GLU A 335 -15.24 18.40 37.51
CA GLU A 335 -16.58 18.39 36.87
C GLU A 335 -16.48 17.95 35.40
N ALA A 336 -15.59 18.58 34.63
CA ALA A 336 -15.36 18.22 33.23
C ALA A 336 -14.84 16.78 33.04
N CYS A 337 -14.08 16.25 34.00
CA CYS A 337 -13.63 14.85 34.00
C CYS A 337 -14.80 13.87 34.22
N MET A 338 -15.78 14.25 35.03
CA MET A 338 -16.96 13.44 35.35
C MET A 338 -18.06 13.51 34.29
N ASP A 339 -17.98 14.42 33.32
CA ASP A 339 -18.96 14.66 32.25
C ASP A 339 -18.49 14.22 30.85
N MET A 340 -17.33 13.56 30.76
CA MET A 340 -16.71 13.02 29.54
C MET A 340 -16.85 11.50 29.44
#